data_AF-A0A7S0ZJY1-F1
#
_entry.id   AF-A0A7S0ZJY1-F1
#
_cell.length_a   1.000
_cell.length_b   1.000
_cell.length_c   1.000
_cell.angle_alpha   90.00
_cell.angle_beta   90.00
_cell.angle_gamma   90.00
#
_symmetry.space_group_name_H-M   'P 1'
#
loop_
_entity.id
_entity.type
_entity.pdbx_description
1 polymer ?
#
loop_
_entity_poly.entity_id
_entity_poly.type
_entity_poly.pdbx_seq_one_letter_code
_entity_poly.pdbx_strand_id
1 'polypeptide(L)'
;YNQSGKKLVREQVDVDVLAARKLADLADPEAWRKVYDEKNDRWLTLTDAELSIVAQARANRLETGNEVIAWAGEPLQTPAYPLPTEPKRRFQPSKHEAARVIRIVRALRKGWKATTASKESEKNQMRYNYDLWVKDTAKSLEEMSKSERARERMRAPAPRLALPGHAESYRP
;
A
#
# COMPACT_ATOMS: atom_id res chain seq x y z
N TYR A 1 -17.61 -15.37 -59.71
CA TYR A 1 -18.69 -14.79 -60.54
C TYR A 1 -19.14 -13.49 -59.88
N ASN A 2 -19.53 -12.46 -60.63
CA ASN A 2 -20.09 -11.23 -60.07
C ASN A 2 -21.54 -11.43 -59.57
N GLN A 3 -22.14 -10.45 -58.89
CA GLN A 3 -23.52 -10.53 -58.40
C GLN A 3 -24.55 -10.83 -59.50
N SER A 4 -24.22 -10.55 -60.77
CA SER A 4 -25.02 -10.83 -61.97
C SER A 4 -24.73 -12.20 -62.62
N GLY A 5 -23.92 -13.06 -61.99
CA GLY A 5 -23.64 -14.42 -62.48
C GLY A 5 -22.63 -14.54 -63.62
N LYS A 6 -21.84 -13.48 -63.94
CA LYS A 6 -20.76 -13.52 -64.93
C LYS A 6 -19.44 -13.96 -64.30
N LYS A 7 -18.64 -14.79 -64.98
CA LYS A 7 -17.34 -15.27 -64.46
C LYS A 7 -16.37 -14.09 -64.37
N LEU A 8 -15.77 -13.90 -63.19
CA LEU A 8 -14.67 -12.95 -63.04
C LEU A 8 -13.44 -13.62 -63.62
N VAL A 9 -12.91 -13.05 -64.70
CA VAL A 9 -11.69 -13.51 -65.36
C VAL A 9 -10.54 -12.66 -64.80
N ARG A 10 -9.41 -13.30 -64.51
CA ARG A 10 -8.20 -12.59 -64.08
C ARG A 10 -7.62 -11.80 -65.26
N GLU A 11 -6.95 -10.70 -64.96
CA GLU A 11 -6.27 -9.95 -66.01
C GLU A 11 -5.10 -10.80 -66.55
N GLN A 12 -5.10 -11.12 -67.85
CA GLN A 12 -4.01 -11.88 -68.46
C GLN A 12 -2.83 -10.92 -68.68
N VAL A 13 -1.84 -10.97 -67.78
CA VAL A 13 -0.62 -10.18 -67.91
C VAL A 13 0.48 -11.08 -68.47
N ASP A 14 1.05 -10.69 -69.62
CA ASP A 14 2.18 -11.38 -70.22
C ASP A 14 3.42 -11.30 -69.30
N VAL A 15 4.20 -12.38 -69.25
CA VAL A 15 5.38 -12.51 -68.37
C VAL A 15 6.41 -11.40 -68.67
N ASP A 16 6.54 -11.00 -69.93
CA ASP A 16 7.45 -9.94 -70.36
C ASP A 16 7.00 -8.55 -69.87
N VAL A 17 5.69 -8.32 -69.78
CA VAL A 17 5.12 -7.07 -69.25
C VAL A 17 5.32 -6.98 -67.74
N LEU A 18 5.29 -8.13 -67.04
CA LEU A 18 5.62 -8.19 -65.61
C LEU A 18 7.10 -7.88 -65.35
N ALA A 19 8.00 -8.42 -66.17
CA ALA A 19 9.44 -8.14 -66.07
C ALA A 19 9.75 -6.67 -66.36
N ALA A 20 9.13 -6.08 -67.40
CA ALA A 20 9.27 -4.66 -67.73
C ALA A 20 8.73 -3.75 -66.61
N ARG A 21 7.62 -4.10 -65.96
CA ARG A 21 7.07 -3.33 -64.83
C ARG A 21 7.97 -3.36 -63.60
N LYS A 22 8.56 -4.51 -63.26
CA LYS A 22 9.54 -4.59 -62.17
C LYS A 22 10.77 -3.71 -62.41
N LEU A 23 11.17 -3.54 -63.66
CA LEU A 23 12.25 -2.61 -64.04
C LEU A 23 11.80 -1.14 -63.92
N ALA A 24 10.56 -0.82 -64.30
CA ALA A 24 9.99 0.52 -64.11
C ALA A 24 9.85 0.88 -62.62
N ASP A 25 9.50 -0.09 -61.77
CA ASP A 25 9.41 0.09 -60.31
C ASP A 25 10.76 0.44 -59.66
N LEU A 26 11.90 0.08 -60.27
CA LEU A 26 13.22 0.49 -59.78
C LEU A 26 13.52 1.98 -60.02
N ALA A 27 12.84 2.61 -60.99
CA ALA A 27 13.00 4.02 -61.31
C ALA A 27 11.93 4.91 -60.64
N ASP A 28 10.80 4.34 -60.23
CA ASP A 28 9.67 5.06 -59.63
C ASP A 28 9.88 5.30 -58.12
N PRO A 29 9.87 6.57 -57.65
CA PRO A 29 9.99 6.88 -56.21
C PRO A 29 8.77 6.45 -55.38
N GLU A 30 7.64 6.14 -56.02
CA GLU A 30 6.39 5.72 -55.38
C GLU A 30 6.12 4.21 -55.48
N ALA A 31 7.09 3.42 -55.98
CA ALA A 31 6.93 1.97 -56.14
C ALA A 31 6.58 1.26 -54.82
N TRP A 32 7.01 1.79 -53.68
CA TRP A 32 6.69 1.27 -52.33
C TRP A 32 5.20 1.33 -51.97
N ARG A 33 4.39 2.11 -52.70
CA ARG A 33 2.92 2.16 -52.53
C ARG A 33 2.18 1.07 -53.31
N LYS A 34 2.85 0.35 -54.22
CA LYS A 34 2.23 -0.66 -55.08
C LYS A 34 2.15 -2.01 -54.36
N VAL A 35 0.97 -2.64 -54.35
CA VAL A 35 0.71 -3.95 -53.74
C VAL A 35 0.10 -4.88 -54.78
N TYR A 36 0.56 -6.14 -54.82
CA TYR A 36 0.03 -7.15 -55.74
C TYR A 36 -1.23 -7.83 -55.18
N ASP A 37 -2.30 -7.85 -55.96
CA ASP A 37 -3.56 -8.56 -55.67
C ASP A 37 -3.61 -9.89 -56.42
N GLU A 38 -3.31 -11.00 -55.72
CA GLU A 38 -3.28 -12.36 -56.26
C GLU A 38 -4.62 -12.85 -56.83
N LYS A 39 -5.75 -12.27 -56.40
CA LYS A 39 -7.08 -12.76 -56.84
C LYS A 39 -7.43 -12.27 -58.22
N ASN A 40 -7.04 -11.04 -58.53
CA ASN A 40 -7.34 -10.37 -59.78
C ASN A 40 -6.11 -10.27 -60.72
N ASP A 41 -4.94 -10.73 -60.25
CA ASP A 41 -3.64 -10.65 -60.93
C ASP A 41 -3.30 -9.22 -61.39
N ARG A 42 -3.48 -8.25 -60.49
CA ARG A 42 -3.26 -6.82 -60.75
C ARG A 42 -2.47 -6.13 -59.65
N TRP A 43 -1.80 -5.04 -60.00
CA TRP A 43 -1.12 -4.17 -59.06
C TRP A 43 -2.02 -3.01 -58.66
N LEU A 44 -2.15 -2.76 -57.36
CA LEU A 44 -2.93 -1.67 -56.78
C LEU A 44 -1.98 -0.64 -56.18
N THR A 45 -2.16 0.63 -56.53
CA THR A 45 -1.47 1.75 -55.87
C THR A 45 -2.30 2.23 -54.69
N LEU A 46 -1.73 2.16 -53.48
CA LEU A 46 -2.41 2.65 -52.28
C LEU A 46 -2.49 4.17 -52.26
N THR A 47 -3.67 4.67 -51.91
CA THR A 47 -3.90 6.10 -51.65
C THR A 47 -3.34 6.52 -50.30
N ASP A 48 -3.10 7.82 -50.10
CA ASP A 48 -2.58 8.35 -48.83
C ASP A 48 -3.54 8.08 -47.65
N ALA A 49 -4.85 8.08 -47.90
CA ALA A 49 -5.85 7.71 -46.90
C ALA A 49 -5.71 6.25 -46.46
N GLU A 50 -5.53 5.32 -47.41
CA GLU A 50 -5.35 3.90 -47.11
C GLU A 50 -4.02 3.64 -46.38
N LEU A 51 -2.94 4.34 -46.75
CA LEU A 51 -1.67 4.28 -46.04
C LEU A 51 -1.80 4.77 -44.59
N SER A 52 -2.60 5.83 -44.35
CA SER A 52 -2.84 6.34 -43.00
C SER A 52 -3.54 5.30 -42.11
N ILE A 53 -4.52 4.56 -42.65
CA ILE A 53 -5.21 3.48 -41.96
C ILE A 53 -4.24 2.32 -41.65
N VAL A 54 -3.39 1.94 -42.60
CA VAL A 54 -2.38 0.89 -42.38
C VAL A 54 -1.38 1.31 -41.31
N ALA A 55 -0.95 2.58 -41.30
CA ALA A 55 -0.05 3.12 -40.28
C ALA A 55 -0.71 3.12 -38.88
N GLN A 56 -1.98 3.52 -38.79
CA GLN A 56 -2.76 3.46 -37.57
C GLN A 56 -2.96 2.03 -37.07
N ALA A 57 -3.25 1.09 -37.97
CA ALA A 57 -3.39 -0.32 -37.67
C ALA A 57 -2.09 -0.91 -37.12
N ARG A 58 -0.94 -0.60 -37.74
CA ARG A 58 0.39 -1.00 -37.23
C ARG A 58 0.69 -0.44 -35.84
N ALA A 59 0.21 0.76 -35.55
CA ALA A 59 0.35 1.41 -34.24
C ALA A 59 -0.70 0.94 -33.21
N ASN A 60 -1.53 -0.07 -33.53
CA ASN A 60 -2.68 -0.50 -32.73
C ASN A 60 -3.61 0.66 -32.33
N ARG A 61 -3.69 1.71 -33.14
CA ARG A 61 -4.50 2.91 -32.92
C ARG A 61 -5.64 2.96 -33.94
N LEU A 62 -6.36 1.86 -34.05
CA LEU A 62 -7.62 1.86 -34.79
C LEU A 62 -8.65 2.56 -33.93
N GLU A 63 -9.18 3.67 -34.43
CA GLU A 63 -10.29 4.38 -33.82
C GLU A 63 -11.51 3.46 -33.84
N THR A 64 -11.67 2.68 -32.77
CA THR A 64 -12.91 1.94 -32.53
C THR A 64 -13.86 2.99 -31.97
N GLY A 65 -14.65 3.62 -32.85
CA GLY A 65 -15.55 4.75 -32.55
C GLY A 65 -16.71 4.44 -31.60
N ASN A 66 -16.54 3.46 -30.72
CA ASN A 66 -17.52 3.11 -29.72
C ASN A 66 -17.11 3.77 -28.43
N GLU A 67 -17.61 4.99 -28.21
CA GLU A 67 -17.64 5.56 -26.88
C GLU A 67 -18.40 4.58 -25.96
N VAL A 68 -17.78 4.19 -24.85
CA VAL A 68 -18.49 3.44 -23.81
C VAL A 68 -19.44 4.42 -23.14
N ILE A 69 -20.63 4.57 -23.73
CA ILE A 69 -21.72 5.29 -23.09
C ILE A 69 -22.14 4.42 -21.90
N ALA A 70 -21.65 4.80 -20.71
CA ALA A 70 -22.05 4.18 -19.47
C ALA A 70 -23.53 4.51 -19.23
N TRP A 71 -24.42 3.67 -19.77
CA TRP A 71 -25.86 3.75 -19.58
C TRP A 71 -26.31 3.39 -18.16
N ALA A 72 -25.36 3.21 -17.22
CA ALA A 72 -25.66 2.85 -15.84
C ALA A 72 -26.69 3.85 -15.31
N GLY A 73 -27.91 3.34 -15.08
CA GLY A 73 -29.09 4.14 -14.80
C GLY A 73 -28.98 4.98 -13.53
N GLU A 74 -30.05 5.71 -13.23
CA GLU A 74 -30.11 6.58 -12.05
C GLU A 74 -29.70 5.85 -10.76
N PRO A 75 -28.99 6.54 -9.85
CA PRO A 75 -28.57 5.94 -8.59
C PRO A 75 -29.80 5.47 -7.81
N LEU A 76 -29.78 4.21 -7.38
CA LEU A 76 -30.88 3.64 -6.61
C LEU A 76 -31.00 4.40 -5.28
N GLN A 77 -32.14 5.07 -5.08
CA GLN A 77 -32.48 5.74 -3.81
C GLN A 77 -32.76 4.73 -2.69
N THR A 78 -33.20 3.53 -3.06
CA THR A 78 -33.52 2.44 -2.15
C THR A 78 -32.67 1.21 -2.45
N PRO A 79 -32.33 0.40 -1.45
CA PRO A 79 -31.62 -0.85 -1.66
C PRO A 79 -32.38 -1.75 -2.66
N ALA A 80 -31.64 -2.45 -3.51
CA ALA A 80 -32.18 -3.28 -4.60
C ALA A 80 -33.07 -4.44 -4.14
N TYR A 81 -33.02 -4.79 -2.85
CA TYR A 81 -33.82 -5.84 -2.24
C TYR A 81 -34.52 -5.31 -0.98
N PRO A 82 -35.73 -5.81 -0.67
CA PRO A 82 -36.37 -5.49 0.60
C PRO A 82 -35.45 -5.98 1.72
N LEU A 83 -34.97 -5.04 2.56
CA LEU A 83 -34.17 -5.44 3.71
C LEU A 83 -35.04 -6.36 4.57
N PRO A 84 -34.53 -7.54 4.99
CA PRO A 84 -35.19 -8.27 6.05
C PRO A 84 -35.33 -7.35 7.25
N THR A 85 -36.45 -7.46 7.97
CA THR A 85 -36.71 -6.64 9.15
C THR A 85 -35.50 -6.65 10.08
N GLU A 86 -35.04 -5.47 10.48
CA GLU A 86 -33.80 -5.39 11.24
C GLU A 86 -33.94 -6.12 12.58
N PRO A 87 -33.01 -7.03 12.91
CA PRO A 87 -33.15 -7.80 14.13
C PRO A 87 -32.91 -6.91 15.36
N LYS A 88 -33.74 -7.09 16.39
CA LYS A 88 -33.71 -6.31 17.64
C LYS A 88 -32.32 -6.19 18.30
N ARG A 89 -31.45 -7.19 18.08
CA ARG A 89 -30.06 -7.20 18.57
C ARG A 89 -29.19 -6.06 18.06
N ARG A 90 -29.57 -5.37 16.97
CA ARG A 90 -28.87 -4.17 16.48
C ARG A 90 -29.13 -2.94 17.34
N PHE A 91 -30.32 -2.88 17.95
CA PHE A 91 -30.75 -1.76 18.79
C PHE A 91 -30.50 -2.00 20.28
N GLN A 92 -30.32 -3.26 20.68
CA GLN A 92 -30.05 -3.64 22.07
C GLN A 92 -28.55 -3.85 22.31
N PRO A 93 -28.06 -3.67 23.56
CA PRO A 93 -26.71 -4.04 23.93
C PRO A 93 -26.36 -5.50 23.59
N SER A 94 -25.08 -5.76 23.31
CA SER A 94 -24.62 -7.07 22.86
C SER A 94 -24.68 -8.15 23.95
N LYS A 95 -25.39 -9.25 23.65
CA LYS A 95 -25.45 -10.43 24.54
C LYS A 95 -24.09 -11.12 24.69
N HIS A 96 -23.27 -11.11 23.64
CA HIS A 96 -21.92 -11.72 23.67
C HIS A 96 -20.99 -10.95 24.59
N GLU A 97 -21.10 -9.63 24.61
CA GLU A 97 -20.35 -8.76 25.50
C GLU A 97 -20.75 -9.00 26.95
N ALA A 98 -22.05 -9.03 27.24
CA ALA A 98 -22.57 -9.35 28.58
C ALA A 98 -22.03 -10.70 29.09
N ALA A 99 -22.02 -11.73 28.24
CA ALA A 99 -21.46 -13.04 28.59
C ALA A 99 -19.96 -12.98 28.92
N ARG A 100 -19.19 -12.16 28.19
CA ARG A 100 -17.75 -11.96 28.45
C ARG A 100 -17.51 -11.22 29.75
N VAL A 101 -18.28 -10.16 30.02
CA VAL A 101 -18.22 -9.41 31.29
C VAL A 101 -18.52 -10.34 32.47
N ILE A 102 -19.56 -11.17 32.38
CA ILE A 102 -19.89 -12.16 33.43
C ILE A 102 -18.73 -13.13 33.68
N ARG A 103 -18.05 -13.61 32.64
CA ARG A 103 -16.86 -14.48 32.79
C ARG A 103 -15.73 -13.77 33.52
N ILE A 104 -15.46 -12.51 33.17
CA ILE A 104 -14.43 -11.70 33.83
C ILE A 104 -14.80 -11.47 35.30
N VAL A 105 -16.04 -11.08 35.60
CA VAL A 105 -16.53 -10.89 36.97
C VAL A 105 -16.42 -12.17 37.80
N ARG A 106 -16.77 -13.33 37.23
CA ARG A 106 -16.59 -14.63 37.91
C ARG A 106 -15.12 -14.91 38.20
N ALA A 107 -14.22 -14.63 37.25
CA ALA A 107 -12.78 -14.81 37.45
C ALA A 107 -12.23 -13.87 38.53
N LEU A 108 -12.69 -12.62 38.59
CA LEU A 108 -12.35 -11.66 39.64
C LEU A 108 -12.85 -12.15 41.02
N ARG A 109 -14.11 -12.58 41.12
CA ARG A 109 -14.68 -13.11 42.39
C ARG A 109 -13.96 -14.37 42.89
N LYS A 110 -13.51 -15.23 41.97
CA LYS A 110 -12.69 -16.42 42.31
C LYS A 110 -11.23 -16.09 42.62
N GLY A 111 -10.79 -14.85 42.44
CA GLY A 111 -9.39 -14.45 42.59
C GLY A 111 -8.45 -14.94 41.49
N TRP A 112 -8.96 -15.51 40.38
CA TRP A 112 -8.13 -15.96 39.25
C TRP A 112 -7.56 -14.81 38.43
N LYS A 113 -8.19 -13.64 38.50
CA LYS A 113 -7.69 -12.40 37.91
C LYS A 113 -7.64 -11.33 38.98
N ALA A 114 -6.51 -10.63 39.07
CA ALA A 114 -6.41 -9.40 39.84
C ALA A 114 -6.90 -8.21 39.02
N THR A 115 -7.53 -7.26 39.71
CA THR A 115 -7.90 -5.95 39.15
C THR A 115 -6.64 -5.17 38.79
N THR A 116 -6.74 -4.28 37.80
CA THR A 116 -5.64 -3.38 37.38
C THR A 116 -5.06 -2.60 38.55
N ALA A 117 -5.92 -2.03 39.42
CA ALA A 117 -5.51 -1.30 40.60
C ALA A 117 -4.67 -2.14 41.59
N SER A 118 -5.05 -3.40 41.81
CA SER A 118 -4.32 -4.32 42.69
C SER A 118 -2.94 -4.68 42.14
N LYS A 119 -2.82 -4.89 40.82
CA LYS A 119 -1.52 -5.12 40.18
C LYS A 119 -0.60 -3.92 40.28
N GLU A 120 -1.17 -2.73 40.15
CA GLU A 120 -0.40 -1.48 40.24
C GLU A 120 0.07 -1.22 41.68
N SER A 121 -0.76 -1.49 42.69
CA SER A 121 -0.33 -1.41 44.09
C SER A 121 0.77 -2.41 44.43
N GLU A 122 0.67 -3.66 43.97
CA GLU A 122 1.71 -4.67 44.16
C GLU A 122 3.03 -4.25 43.50
N LYS A 123 2.96 -3.73 42.27
CA LYS A 123 4.14 -3.24 41.54
C LYS A 123 4.79 -2.05 42.24
N ASN A 124 3.99 -1.12 42.79
CA ASN A 124 4.51 0.04 43.50
C ASN A 124 5.13 -0.35 44.84
N GLN A 125 4.52 -1.29 45.57
CA GLN A 125 5.12 -1.85 46.79
C GLN A 125 6.46 -2.53 46.48
N MET A 126 6.53 -3.36 45.43
CA MET A 126 7.77 -4.09 45.12
C MET A 126 8.90 -3.20 44.55
N ARG A 127 8.62 -1.98 44.10
CA ARG A 127 9.61 -1.15 43.39
C ARG A 127 10.72 -0.58 44.28
N TYR A 128 10.44 -0.29 45.55
CA TYR A 128 11.39 0.37 46.45
C TYR A 128 11.42 -0.23 47.86
N ASN A 129 10.79 -1.38 48.09
CA ASN A 129 10.74 -2.05 49.40
C ASN A 129 11.95 -2.97 49.64
N TYR A 130 13.15 -2.55 49.27
CA TYR A 130 14.38 -3.26 49.59
C TYR A 130 15.42 -2.28 50.12
N ASP A 131 16.08 -2.67 51.21
CA ASP A 131 17.16 -1.88 51.79
C ASP A 131 18.46 -2.15 51.02
N LEU A 132 18.87 -1.15 50.23
CA LEU A 132 20.12 -1.17 49.47
C LEU A 132 21.36 -0.96 50.32
N TRP A 133 21.20 -0.55 51.59
CA TRP A 133 22.28 -0.22 52.50
C TRP A 133 22.65 -1.37 53.44
N VAL A 134 21.99 -2.53 53.30
CA VAL A 134 22.42 -3.77 53.95
C VAL A 134 23.81 -4.13 53.44
N LYS A 135 24.75 -4.33 54.37
CA LYS A 135 26.20 -4.49 54.14
C LYS A 135 26.54 -5.74 53.33
N ASP A 136 26.38 -5.72 52.00
CA ASP A 136 26.66 -6.92 51.19
C ASP A 136 27.88 -6.87 50.27
N THR A 137 28.51 -5.73 49.95
CA THR A 137 29.61 -5.77 48.95
C THR A 137 30.76 -4.79 49.07
N ALA A 138 30.70 -3.76 49.92
CA ALA A 138 31.85 -2.89 50.17
C ALA A 138 32.25 -3.01 51.64
N LYS A 139 33.55 -3.20 51.91
CA LYS A 139 34.11 -3.05 53.27
C LYS A 139 33.47 -1.80 53.85
N SER A 140 32.74 -1.94 54.96
CA SER A 140 32.08 -0.78 55.54
C SER A 140 33.14 0.29 55.83
N LEU A 141 32.73 1.56 55.88
CA LEU A 141 33.65 2.63 56.19
C LEU A 141 34.29 2.45 57.57
N GLU A 142 33.89 1.47 58.39
CA GLU A 142 34.49 1.06 59.66
C GLU A 142 35.53 -0.08 59.50
N GLU A 143 35.38 -0.93 58.49
CA GLU A 143 36.26 -2.09 58.20
C GLU A 143 37.49 -1.72 57.33
N MET A 144 37.44 -0.61 56.59
CA MET A 144 38.57 -0.16 55.77
C MET A 144 39.77 0.30 56.61
N SER A 145 40.99 0.12 56.12
CA SER A 145 42.19 0.68 56.76
C SER A 145 42.20 2.22 56.69
N LYS A 146 42.89 2.88 57.62
CA LYS A 146 43.06 4.35 57.63
C LYS A 146 43.65 4.86 56.31
N SER A 147 44.56 4.09 55.69
CA SER A 147 45.16 4.41 54.39
C SER A 147 44.20 4.23 53.21
N GLU A 148 43.34 3.20 53.23
CA GLU A 148 42.33 2.95 52.21
C GLU A 148 41.28 4.07 52.18
N ARG A 149 40.77 4.45 53.37
CA ARG A 149 39.84 5.59 53.51
C ARG A 149 40.41 6.91 52.98
N ALA A 150 41.70 7.15 53.22
CA ALA A 150 42.36 8.36 52.75
C ALA A 150 42.41 8.39 51.22
N ARG A 151 42.72 7.26 50.56
CA ARG A 151 42.75 7.17 49.09
C ARG A 151 41.38 7.41 48.47
N GLU A 152 40.31 6.86 49.05
CA GLU A 152 38.96 7.08 48.56
C GLU A 152 38.50 8.53 48.70
N ARG A 153 38.74 9.17 49.87
CA ARG A 153 38.39 10.59 50.09
C ARG A 153 39.14 11.55 49.16
N MET A 154 40.35 11.19 48.75
CA MET A 154 41.16 12.02 47.85
C MET A 154 40.76 11.85 46.37
N ARG A 155 39.98 10.81 46.01
CA ARG A 155 39.58 10.53 44.63
C ARG A 155 38.54 11.52 44.10
N ALA A 156 37.65 12.00 44.98
CA ALA A 156 36.66 13.00 44.65
C ALA A 156 36.45 13.93 45.85
N PRO A 157 36.58 15.26 45.69
CA PRO A 157 36.25 16.19 46.76
C PRO A 157 34.75 16.11 47.07
N ALA A 158 34.39 16.30 48.33
CA ALA A 158 32.98 16.35 48.73
C ALA A 158 32.27 17.50 47.99
N PRO A 159 31.02 17.31 47.55
CA PRO A 159 30.25 18.39 46.96
C PRO A 159 30.12 19.54 47.97
N ARG A 160 30.40 20.76 47.52
CA ARG A 160 30.26 21.96 48.36
C ARG A 160 28.78 22.25 48.56
N LEU A 161 28.32 22.20 49.82
CA LEU A 161 26.99 22.65 50.19
C LEU A 161 26.89 24.17 49.98
N ALA A 162 25.68 24.65 49.69
CA ALA A 162 25.42 26.08 49.68
C ALA A 162 25.74 26.64 51.08
N LEU A 163 26.37 27.81 51.12
CA LEU A 163 26.61 28.51 52.38
C LEU A 163 25.26 28.78 53.05
N PRO A 164 25.15 28.61 54.39
CA PRO A 164 23.94 29.01 55.11
C PRO A 164 23.67 30.48 54.82
N GLY A 165 22.48 30.78 54.29
CA GLY A 165 22.08 32.14 53.97
C GLY A 165 21.54 32.89 55.19
N HIS A 166 21.43 34.20 55.05
CA HIS A 166 20.70 35.07 55.99
C HIS A 166 19.41 35.64 55.38
N ALA A 167 18.96 35.10 54.24
CA ALA A 167 17.79 35.59 53.51
C ALA A 167 16.48 35.52 54.33
N GLU A 168 16.42 34.64 55.34
CA GLU A 168 15.28 34.51 56.26
C GLU A 168 15.51 35.24 57.59
N SER A 169 16.58 36.04 57.72
CA SER A 169 16.83 36.81 58.93
C SER A 169 15.89 38.01 59.04
N TYR A 170 15.48 38.34 60.27
CA TYR A 170 14.51 39.41 60.55
C TYR A 170 15.01 40.82 60.18
N ARG A 171 16.31 40.97 59.93
CA ARG A 171 16.95 42.19 59.44
C ARG A 171 17.77 41.86 58.20
N PRO A 172 17.13 41.79 57.03
CA PRO A 172 17.84 41.60 55.78
C PRO A 172 18.74 42.79 55.45
#